data_AF-A0A1H6E4D5-F1
#
_entry.id   AF-A0A1H6E4D5-F1
#
_cell.length_a   1.000
_cell.length_b   1.000
_cell.length_c   1.000
_cell.angle_alpha   90.00
_cell.angle_beta   90.00
_cell.angle_gamma   90.00
#
_symmetry.space_group_name_H-M   'P 1'
#
loop_
_entity.id
_entity.type
_entity.pdbx_description
1 polymer ?
#
loop_
_entity_poly.entity_id
_entity_poly.type
_entity_poly.pdbx_seq_one_letter_code
_entity_poly.pdbx_strand_id
1 'polypeptide(L)'
;MIDHADHAPCEVVAHEAVVIGYRTGVTVVETVLALAVIPAAIYGLIVLIAMWPKLTRPRYRAGQKWDFAPVLWVANPAGVNNAVPMADVESEAAAEDARPSTARGGARGNW
;
A
#
# COMPACT_ATOMS: atom_id res chain seq x y z
N MET A 1 -88.65 -33.49 -2.38
CA MET A 1 -87.90 -32.58 -3.26
C MET A 1 -87.19 -31.62 -2.34
N ILE A 2 -85.94 -31.97 -2.03
CA ILE A 2 -85.08 -31.36 -1.02
C ILE A 2 -84.19 -30.36 -1.77
N ASP A 3 -84.13 -29.11 -1.31
CA ASP A 3 -82.85 -28.41 -1.27
C ASP A 3 -82.94 -27.30 -0.22
N HIS A 4 -82.35 -27.57 0.95
CA HIS A 4 -82.20 -26.64 2.06
C HIS A 4 -80.84 -25.97 1.86
N ALA A 5 -80.84 -24.69 1.49
CA ALA A 5 -79.61 -23.92 1.32
C ALA A 5 -78.93 -23.69 2.69
N ASP A 6 -77.95 -24.54 3.01
CA ASP A 6 -77.04 -24.33 4.13
C ASP A 6 -76.02 -23.24 3.75
N HIS A 7 -76.31 -22.00 4.13
CA HIS A 7 -75.31 -20.93 4.14
C HIS A 7 -74.37 -21.14 5.34
N ALA A 8 -73.25 -21.81 5.11
CA ALA A 8 -72.15 -21.82 6.07
C ALA A 8 -71.62 -20.37 6.24
N PRO A 9 -71.44 -19.87 7.48
CA PRO A 9 -70.70 -18.63 7.66
C PRO A 9 -69.24 -18.88 7.31
N CYS A 10 -68.73 -18.16 6.31
CA CYS A 10 -67.31 -18.08 6.02
C CYS A 10 -66.62 -17.43 7.23
N GLU A 11 -66.12 -18.26 8.16
CA GLU A 11 -65.28 -17.81 9.26
C GLU A 11 -63.94 -17.36 8.68
N VAL A 12 -63.77 -16.04 8.58
CA VAL A 12 -62.51 -15.42 8.20
C VAL A 12 -61.53 -15.67 9.34
N VAL A 13 -60.72 -16.72 9.19
CA VAL A 13 -59.59 -16.98 10.07
C VAL A 13 -58.65 -15.78 9.95
N ALA A 14 -58.69 -14.90 10.95
CA ALA A 14 -57.71 -13.85 11.11
C ALA A 14 -56.35 -14.53 11.33
N HIS A 15 -55.52 -14.53 10.29
CA HIS A 15 -54.12 -14.87 10.44
C HIS A 15 -53.51 -13.79 11.35
N GLU A 16 -53.34 -14.11 12.64
CA GLU A 16 -52.49 -13.32 13.51
C GLU A 16 -51.12 -13.22 12.82
N ALA A 17 -50.82 -12.01 12.34
CA ALA A 17 -49.53 -11.70 11.79
C ALA A 17 -48.53 -11.82 12.94
N VAL A 18 -47.92 -12.99 13.07
CA VAL A 18 -46.75 -13.20 13.91
C VAL A 18 -45.70 -12.24 13.39
N VAL A 19 -45.50 -11.15 14.14
CA VAL A 19 -44.37 -10.24 13.91
C VAL A 19 -43.13 -11.06 14.22
N ILE A 20 -42.48 -11.59 13.18
CA ILE A 20 -41.17 -12.21 13.29
C ILE A 20 -40.20 -11.11 13.69
N GLY A 21 -40.00 -10.96 15.00
CA GLY A 21 -38.98 -10.09 15.55
C GLY A 21 -37.63 -10.68 15.18
N TYR A 22 -37.05 -10.21 14.09
CA TYR A 22 -35.64 -10.45 13.80
C TYR A 22 -34.85 -9.79 14.93
N ARG A 23 -34.51 -10.55 15.98
CA ARG A 23 -33.37 -10.21 16.83
C ARG A 23 -32.14 -10.32 15.94
N THR A 24 -31.91 -9.31 15.14
CA THR A 24 -30.70 -9.16 14.36
C THR A 24 -29.59 -8.87 15.37
N GLY A 25 -28.74 -9.86 15.63
CA GLY A 25 -27.54 -9.66 16.45
C GLY A 25 -26.56 -8.65 15.85
N VAL A 26 -26.83 -8.16 14.63
CA VAL A 26 -26.03 -7.18 13.89
C VAL A 26 -26.95 -6.07 13.38
N THR A 27 -26.60 -4.81 13.65
CA THR A 27 -27.38 -3.66 13.17
C THR A 27 -26.94 -3.21 11.77
N VAL A 28 -27.81 -2.52 11.02
CA VAL A 28 -27.44 -1.95 9.71
C VAL A 28 -26.25 -0.99 9.84
N VAL A 29 -26.23 -0.18 10.91
CA VAL A 29 -25.14 0.75 11.22
C VAL A 29 -23.82 0.00 11.43
N GLU A 30 -23.85 -1.10 12.16
CA GLU A 30 -22.68 -1.95 12.40
C GLU A 30 -22.12 -2.53 11.09
N THR A 31 -22.97 -3.00 10.19
CA THR A 31 -22.55 -3.48 8.87
C THR A 31 -21.92 -2.38 8.03
N VAL A 32 -22.52 -1.18 8.01
CA VAL A 32 -21.98 -0.03 7.28
C VAL A 32 -20.63 0.40 7.86
N LEU A 33 -20.50 0.43 9.18
CA LEU A 33 -19.24 0.73 9.85
C LEU A 33 -18.19 -0.33 9.55
N ALA A 34 -18.53 -1.63 9.60
CA ALA A 34 -17.59 -2.68 9.24
C ALA A 34 -17.09 -2.52 7.80
N LEU A 35 -17.99 -2.26 6.85
CA LEU A 35 -17.65 -2.07 5.44
C LEU A 35 -16.87 -0.79 5.16
N ALA A 36 -17.00 0.26 5.96
CA ALA A 36 -16.25 1.50 5.79
C ALA A 36 -14.91 1.49 6.55
N VAL A 37 -14.93 1.05 7.80
CA VAL A 37 -13.79 1.08 8.72
C VAL A 37 -12.72 0.09 8.32
N ILE A 38 -13.09 -1.14 7.92
CA ILE A 38 -12.09 -2.16 7.55
C ILE A 38 -11.26 -1.70 6.33
N PRO A 39 -11.86 -1.25 5.21
CA PRO A 39 -11.08 -0.73 4.09
C PRO A 39 -10.29 0.54 4.46
N ALA A 40 -10.90 1.46 5.21
CA ALA A 40 -10.21 2.69 5.64
C ALA A 40 -8.98 2.38 6.50
N ALA A 41 -9.07 1.40 7.41
CA ALA A 41 -7.96 0.95 8.23
C ALA A 41 -6.84 0.32 7.39
N ILE A 42 -7.20 -0.52 6.41
CA ILE A 42 -6.22 -1.14 5.49
C ILE A 42 -5.48 -0.06 4.70
N TYR A 43 -6.20 0.86 4.06
CA TYR A 43 -5.57 1.95 3.30
C TYR A 43 -4.76 2.88 4.19
N GLY A 44 -5.26 3.22 5.39
CA GLY A 44 -4.55 4.02 6.37
C GLY A 44 -3.23 3.37 6.78
N LEU A 45 -3.24 2.06 7.04
CA LEU A 45 -2.03 1.29 7.35
C LEU A 45 -1.04 1.28 6.18
N ILE A 46 -1.51 1.01 4.95
CA ILE A 46 -0.68 1.01 3.74
C ILE A 46 -0.03 2.38 3.54
N VAL A 47 -0.81 3.46 3.60
CA VAL A 47 -0.32 4.83 3.44
C VAL A 47 0.69 5.17 4.53
N LEU A 48 0.43 4.78 5.77
CA LEU A 48 1.35 5.02 6.89
C LEU A 48 2.69 4.32 6.65
N ILE A 49 2.66 3.02 6.28
CA ILE A 49 3.88 2.25 5.98
C ILE A 49 4.61 2.85 4.77
N ALA A 50 3.90 3.21 3.70
CA ALA A 50 4.51 3.77 2.49
C ALA A 50 5.12 5.16 2.72
N MET A 51 4.53 5.97 3.60
CA MET A 51 4.97 7.35 3.83
C MET A 51 6.02 7.47 4.94
N TRP A 52 6.10 6.49 5.85
CA TRP A 52 7.08 6.45 6.95
C TRP A 52 8.53 6.65 6.49
N PRO A 53 9.05 5.96 5.45
CA PRO A 53 10.44 6.12 5.00
C PRO A 53 10.73 7.54 4.49
N LYS A 54 9.73 8.22 3.94
CA LYS A 54 9.89 9.60 3.43
C LYS A 54 10.09 10.61 4.55
N LEU A 55 9.55 10.33 5.74
CA LEU A 55 9.68 11.16 6.93
C LEU A 55 11.01 10.94 7.65
N THR A 56 11.51 9.71 7.66
CA THR A 56 12.75 9.34 8.38
C THR A 56 14.02 9.42 7.54
N ARG A 57 13.91 9.56 6.21
CA ARG A 57 15.08 9.59 5.32
C ARG A 57 16.01 10.77 5.67
N PRO A 58 17.25 10.51 6.12
CA PRO A 58 18.20 11.58 6.41
C PRO A 58 18.53 12.35 5.13
N ARG A 59 18.54 13.68 5.24
CA ARG A 59 18.89 14.58 4.14
C ARG A 59 20.27 15.16 4.42
N TYR A 60 21.17 15.03 3.44
CA TYR A 60 22.48 15.66 3.52
C TYR A 60 22.33 17.18 3.68
N ARG A 61 23.15 17.77 4.57
CA ARG A 61 23.28 19.21 4.75
C ARG A 61 24.68 19.63 4.32
N ALA A 62 24.80 20.76 3.62
CA ALA A 62 26.10 21.30 3.25
C ALA A 62 26.95 21.54 4.51
N GLY A 63 28.17 20.99 4.53
CA GLY A 63 29.08 21.04 5.69
C GLY A 63 29.01 19.83 6.63
N GLN A 64 28.01 18.95 6.49
CA GLN A 64 27.98 17.68 7.22
C GLN A 64 28.98 16.70 6.61
N LYS A 65 29.51 15.77 7.41
CA LYS A 65 30.30 14.64 6.89
C LYS A 65 29.44 13.79 5.95
N TRP A 66 30.03 13.34 4.85
CA TRP A 66 29.35 12.49 3.88
C TRP A 66 29.30 11.04 4.40
N ASP A 67 28.15 10.65 4.97
CA ASP A 67 27.92 9.31 5.52
C ASP A 67 27.08 8.41 4.57
N PHE A 68 26.86 8.84 3.34
CA PHE A 68 26.10 8.10 2.33
C PHE A 68 27.02 7.25 1.45
N ALA A 69 26.49 6.16 0.89
CA ALA A 69 27.23 5.40 -0.12
C ALA A 69 27.61 6.29 -1.32
N PRO A 70 28.79 6.11 -1.93
CA PRO A 70 29.19 6.87 -3.12
C PRO A 70 28.26 6.54 -4.29
N VAL A 71 27.72 7.56 -4.96
CA VAL A 71 26.81 7.41 -6.10
C VAL A 71 27.37 8.15 -7.30
N LEU A 72 27.52 7.44 -8.41
CA LEU A 72 27.88 8.02 -9.70
C LEU A 72 26.61 8.18 -10.55
N TRP A 73 26.28 9.42 -10.92
CA TRP A 73 25.15 9.70 -11.81
C TRP A 73 25.64 9.73 -13.26
N VAL A 74 25.07 8.87 -14.10
CA VAL A 74 25.39 8.79 -15.53
C VAL A 74 24.20 9.30 -16.33
N ALA A 75 24.45 10.08 -17.39
CA ALA A 75 23.40 10.72 -18.18
C ALA A 75 22.46 9.74 -18.92
N ASN A 76 22.95 8.55 -19.29
CA ASN A 76 22.16 7.48 -19.87
C ASN A 76 22.37 6.16 -19.10
N PRO A 77 21.54 5.85 -18.11
CA PRO A 77 21.67 4.62 -17.34
C PRO A 77 21.35 3.36 -18.17
N ALA A 78 20.51 3.46 -19.21
CA ALA A 78 20.16 2.32 -20.07
C ALA A 78 21.35 1.85 -20.94
N GLY A 79 22.35 2.71 -21.15
CA GLY A 79 23.61 2.35 -21.81
C GLY A 79 24.67 1.75 -20.87
N VAL A 80 24.40 1.73 -19.56
CA VAL A 80 25.27 1.13 -18.54
C VAL A 80 24.74 -0.28 -18.27
N ASN A 81 25.24 -1.25 -19.05
CA ASN A 81 24.80 -2.64 -18.99
C ASN A 81 24.74 -3.18 -17.55
N ASN A 82 23.66 -3.90 -17.24
CA ASN A 82 23.36 -4.63 -16.00
C ASN A 82 24.34 -5.79 -15.68
N ALA A 83 25.57 -5.74 -16.21
CA ALA A 83 26.57 -6.81 -16.14
C ALA A 83 27.53 -6.65 -14.95
N VAL A 84 27.41 -5.58 -14.16
CA VAL A 84 28.14 -5.46 -12.91
C VAL A 84 27.18 -5.88 -11.80
N PRO A 85 27.37 -7.06 -11.16
CA PRO A 85 26.70 -7.35 -9.91
C PRO A 85 26.94 -6.18 -8.97
N MET A 86 25.94 -5.76 -8.19
CA MET A 86 26.16 -4.89 -7.04
C MET A 86 27.24 -5.57 -6.19
N ALA A 87 28.49 -5.16 -6.37
CA ALA A 87 29.59 -5.64 -5.59
C ALA A 87 29.34 -5.07 -4.21
N ASP A 88 28.91 -5.95 -3.31
CA ASP A 88 29.07 -5.76 -1.87
C ASP A 88 30.46 -5.15 -1.66
N VAL A 89 30.47 -4.00 -0.99
CA VAL A 89 31.68 -3.22 -0.74
C VAL A 89 32.49 -3.93 0.35
N GLU A 90 33.07 -5.07 0.00
CA GLU A 90 34.27 -5.59 0.65
C GLU A 90 35.41 -5.33 -0.34
N SER A 91 36.06 -4.20 -0.10
CA SER A 91 37.05 -3.61 -0.97
C SER A 91 38.41 -4.30 -0.77
N GLU A 92 38.72 -5.34 -1.55
CA GLU A 92 40.11 -5.86 -1.68
C GLU A 92 40.39 -6.50 -3.06
N ALA A 93 39.99 -5.86 -4.18
CA ALA A 93 40.46 -6.29 -5.52
C ALA A 93 40.40 -5.18 -6.59
N ALA A 94 40.36 -3.90 -6.21
CA ALA A 94 40.36 -2.78 -7.15
C ALA A 94 41.77 -2.23 -7.45
N ALA A 95 42.81 -3.00 -7.15
CA ALA A 95 44.17 -2.81 -7.64
C ALA A 95 44.41 -4.01 -8.59
N GLU A 96 44.56 -3.86 -9.90
CA GLU A 96 45.79 -3.29 -10.46
C GLU A 96 45.68 -2.87 -11.93
N ASP A 97 44.52 -3.04 -12.62
CA ASP A 97 44.52 -3.04 -14.10
C ASP A 97 43.36 -2.31 -14.81
N ALA A 98 42.91 -1.17 -14.27
CA ALA A 98 42.02 -0.26 -15.01
C ALA A 98 42.82 0.81 -15.78
N ARG A 99 43.23 0.52 -17.02
CA ARG A 99 43.73 1.56 -17.96
C ARG A 99 42.87 1.52 -19.23
N PRO A 100 42.17 2.61 -19.62
CA PRO A 100 42.82 3.88 -19.93
C PRO A 100 42.08 5.15 -19.44
N SER A 101 42.85 6.13 -18.96
CA SER A 101 42.56 7.56 -19.18
C SER A 101 43.88 8.34 -19.23
N THR A 102 44.26 8.86 -20.40
CA THR A 102 45.34 9.86 -20.53
C THR A 102 44.68 11.23 -20.45
N ALA A 103 44.61 11.74 -19.22
CA ALA A 103 43.75 12.84 -18.74
C ALA A 103 43.47 13.97 -19.75
N ARG A 104 42.22 14.44 -19.83
CA ARG A 104 41.77 15.43 -20.82
C ARG A 104 41.27 16.77 -20.24
N GLY A 105 41.83 17.20 -19.11
CA GLY A 105 41.55 18.49 -18.44
C GLY A 105 40.87 18.34 -17.07
N GLY A 106 40.84 19.43 -16.28
CA GLY A 106 40.24 19.46 -14.95
C GLY A 106 39.89 20.88 -14.49
N ALA A 107 38.80 21.01 -13.74
CA ALA A 107 38.39 22.25 -13.09
C ALA A 107 38.23 21.99 -11.59
N ARG A 108 38.71 22.92 -10.76
CA ARG A 108 38.66 22.85 -9.30
C ARG A 108 38.19 24.19 -8.75
N GLY A 109 37.31 24.14 -7.77
CA GLY A 109 36.94 25.25 -6.90
C GLY A 109 36.95 24.77 -5.45
N ASN A 110 37.08 25.71 -4.50
CA ASN A 110 37.03 25.40 -3.07
C ASN A 110 35.90 26.23 -2.46
N TRP A 111 34.73 25.60 -2.38
CA TRP A 111 33.53 26.15 -1.75
C TRP A 111 33.55 25.87 -0.26
#